data_AF-A0A7Y6I7J8-F1
#
_entry.id   AF-A0A7Y6I7J8-F1
#
_cell.length_a   1.000
_cell.length_b   1.000
_cell.length_c   1.000
_cell.angle_alpha   90.00
_cell.angle_beta   90.00
_cell.angle_gamma   90.00
#
_symmetry.space_group_name_H-M   'P 1'
#
loop_
_entity.id
_entity.type
_entity.pdbx_description
1 polymer ?
#
loop_
_entity_poly.entity_id
_entity_poly.type
_entity_poly.pdbx_seq_one_letter_code
_entity_poly.pdbx_strand_id
1 'polypeptide(L)'
;MNSPVEDRLREALGEVGATVEVGALRPLMVPDRRRFGVNMRLGLVGAAAVVVAGAATVVGVMGVTGSGADDGATMAASQPQAPAQADLSVFLCTGREPDNKVCQGRAATEEQKAALAESLPRIPGVASVHFEDRRAAHERFRAAFADSPDVLGDVKEDELPESYRITVDRGSDPKAVAVVAQKMPGVALAANVTMVGLGPAGLKNREDIAAFLCNASSVGPACDRYAARKTSKRGKAVTVDDRKSLEKQIRAMPEVRKVDFQSRAEAYANFKKLYSGNKALVSAAKVADMPESFRIFLGPGVDSAKVASELRARPGVSQVIEMRCVALKATLLADHGVERTNVCS
;
A
#
# COMPACT_ATOMS: atom_id res chain seq x y z
N MET A 1 35.17 -10.03 30.28
CA MET A 1 34.68 -11.33 30.78
C MET A 1 33.37 -11.58 30.06
N ASN A 2 33.36 -12.52 29.12
CA ASN A 2 32.18 -12.81 28.31
C ASN A 2 31.20 -13.67 29.10
N SER A 3 29.91 -13.59 28.73
CA SER A 3 28.82 -14.26 29.43
C SER A 3 28.90 -15.78 29.21
N PRO A 4 28.60 -16.63 30.23
CA PRO A 4 28.55 -18.08 30.10
C PRO A 4 27.65 -18.61 28.98
N VAL A 5 26.74 -17.76 28.46
CA VAL A 5 25.84 -18.07 27.34
C VAL A 5 26.56 -17.97 25.99
N GLU A 6 27.50 -17.05 25.83
CA GLU A 6 28.27 -16.89 24.58
C GLU A 6 29.26 -18.04 24.36
N ASP A 7 29.85 -18.55 25.45
CA ASP A 7 30.80 -19.67 25.39
C ASP A 7 30.09 -20.96 24.99
N ARG A 8 28.87 -21.20 25.50
CA ARG A 8 28.03 -22.35 25.10
C ARG A 8 27.58 -22.28 23.65
N LEU A 9 27.30 -21.08 23.13
CA LEU A 9 26.94 -20.88 21.71
C LEU A 9 28.12 -21.13 20.79
N ARG A 10 29.34 -20.76 21.20
CA ARG A 10 30.56 -21.07 20.45
C ARG A 10 30.89 -22.54 20.42
N GLU A 11 30.69 -23.23 21.53
CA GLU A 11 30.91 -24.67 21.64
C GLU A 11 29.94 -25.45 20.74
N ALA A 12 28.64 -25.09 20.78
CA ALA A 12 27.62 -25.69 19.91
C ALA A 12 27.85 -25.44 18.41
N LEU A 13 28.38 -24.26 18.03
CA LEU A 13 28.70 -23.94 16.64
C LEU A 13 30.01 -24.58 16.16
N GLY A 14 30.93 -24.88 17.08
CA GLY A 14 32.17 -25.61 16.79
C GLY A 14 31.92 -27.08 16.43
N GLU A 15 30.95 -27.72 17.08
CA GLU A 15 30.60 -29.13 16.83
C GLU A 15 29.93 -29.34 15.45
N VAL A 16 29.13 -28.38 14.98
CA VAL A 16 28.49 -28.42 13.66
C VAL A 16 29.47 -28.13 12.52
N GLY A 17 30.54 -27.38 12.78
CA GLY A 17 31.59 -27.09 11.79
C GLY A 17 32.52 -28.27 11.48
N ALA A 18 32.60 -29.25 12.38
CA ALA A 18 33.50 -30.40 12.25
C ALA A 18 32.94 -31.54 11.35
N THR A 19 31.67 -31.48 10.95
CA THR A 19 31.01 -32.52 10.13
C THR A 19 30.95 -32.18 8.63
N VAL A 20 31.54 -31.05 8.22
CA VAL A 20 31.56 -30.63 6.80
C VAL A 20 32.88 -31.05 6.15
N GLU A 21 32.84 -32.11 5.32
CA GLU A 21 33.97 -32.46 4.46
C GLU A 21 34.17 -31.39 3.38
N VAL A 22 35.22 -30.58 3.55
CA VAL A 22 35.61 -29.49 2.64
C VAL A 22 35.91 -30.00 1.21
N GLY A 23 36.17 -31.30 1.04
CA GLY A 23 36.41 -31.94 -0.27
C GLY A 23 35.18 -32.14 -1.16
N ALA A 24 33.95 -32.02 -0.63
CA ALA A 24 32.72 -32.13 -1.40
C ALA A 24 32.28 -30.80 -2.07
N LEU A 25 33.00 -29.71 -1.80
CA LEU A 25 32.68 -28.39 -2.35
C LEU A 25 33.40 -28.18 -3.69
N ARG A 26 32.62 -28.17 -4.78
CA ARG A 26 33.13 -27.78 -6.12
C ARG A 26 33.72 -26.36 -6.05
N PRO A 27 34.96 -26.12 -6.54
CA PRO A 27 35.48 -24.77 -6.66
C PRO A 27 34.68 -23.98 -7.68
N LEU A 28 34.20 -22.81 -7.29
CA LEU A 28 33.62 -21.84 -8.22
C LEU A 28 34.72 -21.32 -9.14
N MET A 29 34.66 -21.65 -10.44
CA MET A 29 35.47 -20.99 -11.47
C MET A 29 35.08 -19.51 -11.53
N VAL A 30 36.07 -18.64 -11.36
CA VAL A 30 35.94 -17.19 -11.52
C VAL A 30 36.14 -16.85 -13.00
N PRO A 31 35.18 -16.20 -13.69
CA PRO A 31 35.40 -15.75 -15.06
C PRO A 31 36.47 -14.66 -15.13
N ASP A 32 37.34 -14.77 -16.13
CA ASP A 32 38.49 -13.93 -16.37
C ASP A 32 38.10 -12.46 -16.68
N ARG A 33 38.80 -11.52 -16.03
CA ARG A 33 38.51 -10.07 -16.06
C ARG A 33 39.07 -9.44 -17.33
N ARG A 34 38.19 -9.10 -18.30
CA ARG A 34 38.48 -7.98 -19.21
C ARG A 34 38.24 -6.65 -18.49
N ARG A 35 39.29 -5.84 -18.43
CA ARG A 35 39.38 -4.56 -17.71
C ARG A 35 38.49 -3.50 -18.37
N PHE A 36 37.49 -3.01 -17.63
CA PHE A 36 36.96 -1.66 -17.77
C PHE A 36 36.70 -1.13 -16.36
N GLY A 37 37.50 -0.15 -15.94
CA GLY A 37 37.49 0.37 -14.57
C GLY A 37 36.38 1.37 -14.35
N VAL A 38 35.44 1.05 -13.47
CA VAL A 38 34.62 2.04 -12.74
C VAL A 38 34.57 1.60 -11.28
N ASN A 39 35.20 2.38 -10.41
CA ASN A 39 35.24 2.13 -8.97
C ASN A 39 33.87 2.42 -8.34
N MET A 40 33.05 1.39 -8.16
CA MET A 40 31.80 1.47 -7.40
C MET A 40 31.95 0.67 -6.11
N ARG A 41 32.29 1.35 -5.01
CA ARG A 41 32.22 0.78 -3.66
C ARG A 41 30.76 0.80 -3.22
N LEU A 42 30.10 -0.35 -3.30
CA LEU A 42 28.72 -0.57 -2.86
C LEU A 42 28.68 -0.58 -1.32
N GLY A 43 28.24 0.52 -0.71
CA GLY A 43 27.82 0.53 0.68
C GLY A 43 26.39 0.01 0.76
N LEU A 44 26.19 -1.12 1.45
CA LEU A 44 24.87 -1.56 1.88
C LEU A 44 24.29 -0.52 2.84
N VAL A 45 23.42 0.35 2.34
CA VAL A 45 22.52 1.17 3.17
C VAL A 45 21.11 0.72 2.84
N GLY A 46 20.54 -0.08 3.74
CA GLY A 46 19.13 -0.47 3.66
C GLY A 46 18.25 0.76 3.80
N ALA A 47 17.63 1.18 2.71
CA ALA A 47 16.54 2.14 2.73
C ALA A 47 15.23 1.36 2.94
N ALA A 48 14.85 1.14 4.19
CA ALA A 48 13.49 0.78 4.53
C ALA A 48 12.63 2.04 4.39
N ALA A 49 12.02 2.23 3.22
CA ALA A 49 11.02 3.28 3.00
C ALA A 49 9.72 2.89 3.74
N VAL A 50 9.59 3.32 4.99
CA VAL A 50 8.34 3.17 5.75
C VAL A 50 7.38 4.28 5.29
N VAL A 51 6.38 3.91 4.50
CA VAL A 51 5.26 4.80 4.15
C VAL A 51 4.38 4.96 5.38
N VAL A 52 4.55 6.06 6.11
CA VAL A 52 3.70 6.40 7.26
C VAL A 52 2.41 7.07 6.77
N ALA A 53 1.35 6.26 6.63
CA ALA A 53 -0.02 6.75 6.45
C ALA A 53 -0.61 7.13 7.84
N GLY A 54 -0.47 8.38 8.24
CA GLY A 54 -0.96 8.87 9.53
C GLY A 54 -2.35 9.48 9.42
N ALA A 55 -3.38 8.84 9.97
CA ALA A 55 -4.67 9.48 10.28
C ALA A 55 -5.13 9.06 11.67
N ALA A 56 -5.28 10.03 12.56
CA ALA A 56 -5.61 9.83 13.97
C ALA A 56 -6.65 10.88 14.39
N THR A 57 -7.93 10.59 14.21
CA THR A 57 -9.02 11.44 14.69
C THR A 57 -9.38 11.11 16.15
N VAL A 58 -9.75 12.16 16.90
CA VAL A 58 -10.30 12.10 18.27
C VAL A 58 -11.81 12.20 18.12
N VAL A 59 -12.54 11.20 18.61
CA VAL A 59 -14.02 11.18 18.58
C VAL A 59 -14.54 11.81 19.88
N GLY A 60 -15.22 12.94 19.75
CA GLY A 60 -16.08 13.49 20.79
C GLY A 60 -17.47 12.88 20.67
N VAL A 61 -17.96 12.27 21.75
CA VAL A 61 -19.30 11.68 21.86
C VAL A 61 -20.30 12.81 22.10
N MET A 62 -21.24 13.01 21.17
CA MET A 62 -22.53 13.64 21.46
C MET A 62 -23.63 12.73 20.96
N GLY A 63 -24.46 12.26 21.91
CA GLY A 63 -25.70 11.56 21.63
C GLY A 63 -26.78 12.55 21.19
N VAL A 64 -27.59 12.14 20.23
CA VAL A 64 -28.89 12.75 19.97
C VAL A 64 -29.91 11.64 19.75
N THR A 65 -31.02 11.78 20.46
CA THR A 65 -32.14 10.87 20.66
C THR A 65 -33.01 10.73 19.41
N GLY A 66 -33.65 9.56 19.26
CA GLY A 66 -34.43 9.19 18.08
C GLY A 66 -35.86 9.73 17.99
N SER A 67 -36.57 9.28 16.94
CA SER A 67 -38.03 9.16 16.75
C SER A 67 -38.24 8.43 15.40
N GLY A 68 -38.87 7.25 15.37
CA GLY A 68 -40.28 7.03 14.98
C GLY A 68 -40.39 6.70 13.48
N ALA A 69 -40.43 5.43 13.07
CA ALA A 69 -41.64 4.62 12.79
C ALA A 69 -42.38 5.04 11.50
N ASP A 70 -42.44 4.12 10.52
CA ASP A 70 -43.66 3.77 9.78
C ASP A 70 -43.42 2.51 8.92
N ASP A 71 -44.20 1.47 9.23
CA ASP A 71 -44.36 0.24 8.46
C ASP A 71 -45.29 0.50 7.27
N GLY A 72 -44.80 0.25 6.06
CA GLY A 72 -45.59 0.28 4.83
C GLY A 72 -45.08 -0.78 3.87
N ALA A 73 -45.64 -1.98 3.97
CA ALA A 73 -45.36 -3.08 3.05
C ALA A 73 -45.90 -2.75 1.65
N THR A 74 -44.99 -2.46 0.71
CA THR A 74 -45.24 -2.58 -0.72
C THR A 74 -44.36 -3.69 -1.28
N MET A 75 -44.99 -4.78 -1.70
CA MET A 75 -44.40 -5.80 -2.56
C MET A 75 -44.06 -5.17 -3.91
N ALA A 76 -42.88 -4.57 -4.02
CA ALA A 76 -42.32 -4.15 -5.29
C ALA A 76 -41.70 -5.37 -5.95
N ALA A 77 -42.15 -5.66 -7.18
CA ALA A 77 -41.56 -6.65 -8.06
C ALA A 77 -40.03 -6.48 -8.09
N SER A 78 -39.32 -7.57 -7.81
CA SER A 78 -37.87 -7.63 -7.83
C SER A 78 -37.35 -7.29 -9.23
N GLN A 79 -37.02 -6.02 -9.46
CA GLN A 79 -36.00 -5.68 -10.44
C GLN A 79 -34.72 -6.41 -10.03
N PRO A 80 -33.85 -6.85 -10.96
CA PRO A 80 -32.51 -7.30 -10.59
C PRO A 80 -31.84 -6.11 -9.91
N GLN A 81 -31.83 -6.13 -8.58
CA GLN A 81 -31.03 -5.21 -7.81
C GLN A 81 -29.61 -5.44 -8.31
N ALA A 82 -28.92 -4.37 -8.69
CA ALA A 82 -27.47 -4.43 -8.82
C ALA A 82 -26.96 -5.24 -7.63
N PRO A 83 -26.17 -6.30 -7.84
CA PRO A 83 -25.79 -7.19 -6.75
C PRO A 83 -25.25 -6.33 -5.63
N ALA A 84 -25.78 -6.53 -4.42
CA ALA A 84 -25.32 -5.82 -3.24
C ALA A 84 -23.79 -5.82 -3.26
N GLN A 85 -23.19 -4.64 -3.09
CA GLN A 85 -21.75 -4.48 -3.26
C GLN A 85 -21.04 -5.48 -2.34
N ALA A 86 -20.34 -6.43 -2.96
CA ALA A 86 -19.75 -7.54 -2.23
C ALA A 86 -18.79 -7.05 -1.15
N ASP A 87 -18.86 -7.67 0.02
CA ASP A 87 -17.95 -7.38 1.13
C ASP A 87 -16.53 -7.85 0.84
N LEU A 88 -16.36 -8.85 -0.02
CA LEU A 88 -15.07 -9.43 -0.33
C LEU A 88 -15.04 -9.92 -1.79
N SER A 89 -13.89 -9.77 -2.45
CA SER A 89 -13.66 -10.30 -3.80
C SER A 89 -12.50 -11.28 -3.75
N VAL A 90 -12.69 -12.47 -4.32
CA VAL A 90 -11.66 -13.49 -4.49
C VAL A 90 -11.32 -13.57 -5.98
N PHE A 91 -10.26 -12.87 -6.38
CA PHE A 91 -9.78 -12.83 -7.76
C PHE A 91 -8.97 -14.06 -8.10
N LEU A 92 -9.26 -14.63 -9.27
CA LEU A 92 -8.57 -15.81 -9.77
C LEU A 92 -7.29 -15.44 -10.49
N CYS A 93 -6.32 -16.34 -10.47
CA CYS A 93 -5.11 -16.22 -11.27
C CYS A 93 -5.46 -16.13 -12.76
N THR A 94 -4.91 -15.16 -13.49
CA THR A 94 -5.13 -15.00 -14.94
C THR A 94 -3.96 -15.51 -15.78
N GLY A 95 -2.80 -15.73 -15.14
CA GLY A 95 -1.55 -16.06 -15.82
C GLY A 95 -0.85 -14.86 -16.44
N ARG A 96 -1.39 -13.65 -16.23
CA ARG A 96 -0.80 -12.38 -16.69
C ARG A 96 -0.02 -11.67 -15.58
N GLU A 97 0.12 -12.31 -14.42
CA GLU A 97 0.83 -11.79 -13.25
C GLU A 97 2.16 -12.54 -13.03
N PRO A 98 3.23 -12.25 -13.82
CA PRO A 98 4.48 -13.00 -13.74
C PRO A 98 5.18 -12.86 -12.38
N ASP A 99 4.95 -11.75 -11.68
CA ASP A 99 5.53 -11.48 -10.35
C ASP A 99 4.71 -12.10 -9.22
N ASN A 100 3.48 -12.56 -9.49
CA ASN A 100 2.66 -13.22 -8.49
C ASN A 100 3.19 -14.64 -8.21
N LYS A 101 3.83 -14.81 -7.05
CA LYS A 101 4.45 -16.08 -6.63
C LYS A 101 3.44 -17.21 -6.39
N VAL A 102 2.17 -16.88 -6.14
CA VAL A 102 1.08 -17.85 -5.98
C VAL A 102 0.64 -18.37 -7.34
N CYS A 103 0.40 -17.48 -8.30
CA CYS A 103 -0.10 -17.84 -9.62
C CYS A 103 0.98 -18.41 -10.54
N GLN A 104 2.25 -18.01 -10.37
CA GLN A 104 3.38 -18.48 -11.16
C GLN A 104 3.15 -18.35 -12.68
N GLY A 105 2.47 -17.26 -13.11
CA GLY A 105 2.12 -17.04 -14.51
C GLY A 105 1.11 -18.04 -15.11
N ARG A 106 0.37 -18.78 -14.27
CA ARG A 106 -0.67 -19.72 -14.73
C ARG A 106 -2.06 -19.21 -14.36
N ALA A 107 -3.01 -19.41 -15.25
CA ALA A 107 -4.42 -19.16 -14.97
C ALA A 107 -4.99 -20.24 -14.03
N ALA A 108 -6.04 -19.89 -13.29
CA ALA A 108 -6.79 -20.87 -12.50
C ALA A 108 -7.44 -21.93 -13.41
N THR A 109 -7.29 -23.21 -13.07
CA THR A 109 -7.90 -24.32 -13.84
C THR A 109 -9.39 -24.46 -13.52
N GLU A 110 -10.13 -25.14 -14.39
CA GLU A 110 -11.56 -25.40 -14.15
C GLU A 110 -11.79 -26.24 -12.89
N GLU A 111 -10.88 -27.16 -12.57
CA GLU A 111 -10.93 -27.93 -11.31
C GLU A 111 -10.73 -27.02 -10.09
N GLN A 112 -9.81 -26.05 -10.18
CA GLN A 112 -9.61 -25.06 -9.11
C GLN A 112 -10.84 -24.17 -8.95
N LYS A 113 -11.45 -23.73 -10.06
CA LYS A 113 -12.70 -22.96 -10.04
C LYS A 113 -13.82 -23.75 -9.39
N ALA A 114 -14.02 -25.00 -9.77
CA ALA A 114 -15.05 -25.87 -9.20
C ALA A 114 -14.82 -26.09 -7.68
N ALA A 115 -13.57 -26.35 -7.28
CA ALA A 115 -13.22 -26.50 -5.88
C ALA A 115 -13.49 -25.22 -5.06
N LEU A 116 -13.23 -24.05 -5.63
CA LEU A 116 -13.54 -22.76 -5.01
C LEU A 116 -15.05 -22.55 -4.87
N ALA A 117 -15.83 -22.83 -5.91
CA ALA A 117 -17.29 -22.72 -5.88
C ALA A 117 -17.92 -23.59 -4.77
N GLU A 118 -17.34 -24.76 -4.50
CA GLU A 118 -17.78 -25.63 -3.41
C GLU A 118 -17.27 -25.17 -2.03
N SER A 119 -16.03 -24.68 -1.95
CA SER A 119 -15.35 -24.44 -0.67
C SER A 119 -15.69 -23.08 -0.07
N LEU A 120 -15.81 -22.03 -0.88
CA LEU A 120 -16.04 -20.67 -0.40
C LEU A 120 -17.34 -20.53 0.43
N PRO A 121 -18.48 -21.13 0.03
CA PRO A 121 -19.71 -21.07 0.84
C PRO A 121 -19.61 -21.79 2.19
N ARG A 122 -18.62 -22.67 2.37
CA ARG A 122 -18.39 -23.43 3.62
C ARG A 122 -17.49 -22.70 4.61
N ILE A 123 -16.91 -21.56 4.22
CA ILE A 123 -16.10 -20.75 5.14
C ILE A 123 -17.02 -20.12 6.19
N PRO A 124 -16.75 -20.28 7.49
CA PRO A 124 -17.56 -19.65 8.54
C PRO A 124 -17.66 -18.12 8.36
N GLY A 125 -18.88 -17.60 8.42
CA GLY A 125 -19.18 -16.18 8.23
C GLY A 125 -19.46 -15.76 6.78
N VAL A 126 -19.48 -16.69 5.83
CA VAL A 126 -19.92 -16.41 4.45
C VAL A 126 -21.44 -16.54 4.34
N ALA A 127 -22.10 -15.46 3.93
CA ALA A 127 -23.55 -15.43 3.68
C ALA A 127 -23.89 -15.89 2.26
N SER A 128 -23.15 -15.43 1.26
CA SER A 128 -23.37 -15.80 -0.14
C SER A 128 -22.10 -15.66 -0.99
N VAL A 129 -22.04 -16.42 -2.08
CA VAL A 129 -20.96 -16.40 -3.06
C VAL A 129 -21.56 -16.30 -4.46
N HIS A 130 -21.08 -15.36 -5.26
CA HIS A 130 -21.47 -15.17 -6.66
C HIS A 130 -20.24 -15.19 -7.56
N PHE A 131 -20.26 -16.00 -8.61
CA PHE A 131 -19.21 -15.99 -9.62
C PHE A 131 -19.41 -14.83 -10.59
N GLU A 132 -18.38 -14.02 -10.78
CA GLU A 132 -18.33 -12.90 -11.73
C GLU A 132 -17.34 -13.27 -12.84
N ASP A 133 -17.87 -13.47 -14.05
CA ASP A 133 -17.07 -13.66 -15.25
C ASP A 133 -16.42 -12.34 -15.71
N ARG A 134 -15.50 -12.43 -16.68
CA ARG A 134 -14.74 -11.25 -17.15
C ARG A 134 -15.63 -10.17 -17.76
N ARG A 135 -16.68 -10.56 -18.48
CA ARG A 135 -17.62 -9.64 -19.09
C ARG A 135 -18.37 -8.84 -18.03
N ALA A 136 -18.91 -9.52 -17.01
CA ALA A 136 -19.59 -8.89 -15.88
C ALA A 136 -18.63 -7.98 -15.09
N ALA A 137 -17.39 -8.42 -14.86
CA ALA A 137 -16.36 -7.61 -14.22
C ALA A 137 -16.06 -6.33 -15.02
N HIS A 138 -16.02 -6.42 -16.35
CA HIS A 138 -15.77 -5.30 -17.24
C HIS A 138 -16.93 -4.30 -17.31
N GLU A 139 -18.17 -4.78 -17.38
CA GLU A 139 -19.35 -3.93 -17.29
C GLU A 139 -19.38 -3.14 -15.97
N ARG A 140 -19.12 -3.83 -14.85
CA ARG A 140 -19.01 -3.20 -13.54
C ARG A 140 -17.86 -2.19 -13.46
N PHE A 141 -16.70 -2.53 -14.01
CA PHE A 141 -15.55 -1.63 -14.06
C PHE A 141 -15.90 -0.34 -14.80
N ARG A 142 -16.54 -0.45 -15.97
CA ARG A 142 -17.00 0.71 -16.75
C ARG A 142 -18.01 1.56 -15.98
N ALA A 143 -18.94 0.93 -15.28
CA ALA A 143 -19.91 1.65 -14.45
C ALA A 143 -19.23 2.37 -13.27
N ALA A 144 -18.27 1.74 -12.60
CA ALA A 144 -17.58 2.31 -11.44
C ALA A 144 -16.69 3.52 -11.79
N PHE A 145 -16.15 3.55 -13.00
CA PHE A 145 -15.24 4.60 -13.48
C PHE A 145 -15.83 5.43 -14.62
N ALA A 146 -17.16 5.49 -14.75
CA ALA A 146 -17.84 6.22 -15.83
C ALA A 146 -17.41 7.70 -15.93
N ASP A 147 -17.16 8.34 -14.78
CA ASP A 147 -16.72 9.74 -14.69
C ASP A 147 -15.18 9.89 -14.64
N SER A 148 -14.42 8.83 -14.93
CA SER A 148 -12.96 8.79 -14.82
C SER A 148 -12.32 8.22 -16.10
N PRO A 149 -12.37 8.96 -17.23
CA PRO A 149 -11.90 8.48 -18.53
C PRO A 149 -10.42 8.05 -18.51
N ASP A 150 -9.58 8.75 -17.74
CA ASP A 150 -8.16 8.41 -17.58
C ASP A 150 -7.93 7.06 -16.88
N VAL A 151 -8.89 6.61 -16.08
CA VAL A 151 -8.87 5.31 -15.40
C VAL A 151 -9.46 4.22 -16.28
N LEU A 152 -10.54 4.53 -17.00
CA LEU A 152 -11.15 3.61 -17.95
C LEU A 152 -10.09 3.08 -18.92
N GLY A 153 -9.29 3.98 -19.50
CA GLY A 153 -8.23 3.64 -20.46
C GLY A 153 -8.66 2.56 -21.47
N ASP A 154 -7.70 1.81 -21.99
CA ASP A 154 -7.97 0.58 -22.75
C ASP A 154 -8.06 -0.64 -21.82
N VAL A 155 -8.73 -0.59 -20.66
CA VAL A 155 -8.96 -1.83 -19.88
C VAL A 155 -9.84 -2.75 -20.72
N LYS A 156 -9.24 -3.81 -21.25
CA LYS A 156 -9.96 -4.81 -22.03
C LYS A 156 -10.57 -5.84 -21.09
N GLU A 157 -11.65 -6.46 -21.54
CA GLU A 157 -12.31 -7.54 -20.80
C GLU A 157 -11.34 -8.67 -20.42
N ASP A 158 -10.39 -9.00 -21.29
CA ASP A 158 -9.41 -10.05 -21.02
C ASP A 158 -8.30 -9.66 -20.04
N GLU A 159 -8.18 -8.37 -19.69
CA GLU A 159 -7.30 -7.86 -18.63
C GLU A 159 -7.91 -7.93 -17.24
N LEU A 160 -9.24 -8.17 -17.15
CA LEU A 160 -9.93 -8.29 -15.88
C LEU A 160 -9.96 -9.76 -15.41
N PRO A 161 -9.62 -10.03 -14.15
CA PRO A 161 -9.73 -11.38 -13.60
C PRO A 161 -11.20 -11.78 -13.38
N GLU A 162 -11.49 -13.06 -13.60
CA GLU A 162 -12.69 -13.68 -13.04
C GLU A 162 -12.60 -13.66 -11.52
N SER A 163 -13.75 -13.61 -10.84
CA SER A 163 -13.75 -13.56 -9.37
C SER A 163 -14.96 -14.22 -8.74
N TYR A 164 -14.82 -14.60 -7.47
CA TYR A 164 -15.95 -14.89 -6.60
C TYR A 164 -16.22 -13.70 -5.69
N ARG A 165 -17.40 -13.10 -5.82
CA ARG A 165 -17.90 -12.00 -5.00
C ARG A 165 -18.62 -12.58 -3.78
N ILE A 166 -18.19 -12.21 -2.59
CA ILE A 166 -18.63 -12.80 -1.33
C ILE A 166 -19.35 -11.74 -0.49
N THR A 167 -20.52 -12.09 0.04
CA THR A 167 -21.20 -11.35 1.10
C THR A 167 -20.91 -12.05 2.43
N VAL A 168 -20.61 -11.28 3.47
CA VAL A 168 -20.24 -11.79 4.79
C VAL A 168 -21.42 -11.60 5.76
N ASP A 169 -21.63 -12.58 6.63
CA ASP A 169 -22.70 -12.51 7.63
C ASP A 169 -22.53 -11.28 8.52
N ARG A 170 -23.67 -10.67 8.91
CA ARG A 170 -23.66 -9.52 9.82
C ARG A 170 -22.95 -9.91 11.14
N GLY A 171 -21.88 -9.18 11.47
CA GLY A 171 -21.08 -9.39 12.68
C GLY A 171 -19.87 -10.30 12.50
N SER A 172 -19.72 -10.94 11.34
CA SER A 172 -18.53 -11.71 10.98
C SER A 172 -17.39 -10.79 10.51
N ASP A 173 -16.14 -11.25 10.68
CA ASP A 173 -14.96 -10.50 10.23
C ASP A 173 -14.60 -10.88 8.78
N PRO A 174 -14.75 -9.96 7.80
CA PRO A 174 -14.38 -10.24 6.41
C PRO A 174 -12.90 -10.56 6.23
N LYS A 175 -12.01 -10.10 7.13
CA LYS A 175 -10.57 -10.42 7.07
C LYS A 175 -10.31 -11.89 7.36
N ALA A 176 -11.06 -12.49 8.28
CA ALA A 176 -10.94 -13.91 8.58
C ALA A 176 -11.29 -14.76 7.34
N VAL A 177 -12.39 -14.42 6.66
CA VAL A 177 -12.81 -15.07 5.41
C VAL A 177 -11.73 -14.89 4.32
N ALA A 178 -11.22 -13.66 4.15
CA ALA A 178 -10.18 -13.36 3.16
C ALA A 178 -8.89 -14.18 3.40
N VAL A 179 -8.44 -14.32 4.65
CA VAL A 179 -7.23 -15.11 4.99
C VAL A 179 -7.39 -16.59 4.63
N VAL A 180 -8.58 -17.15 4.78
CA VAL A 180 -8.85 -18.53 4.37
C VAL A 180 -8.88 -18.64 2.84
N ALA A 181 -9.64 -17.78 2.17
CA ALA A 181 -9.77 -17.78 0.71
C ALA A 181 -8.42 -17.55 0.00
N GLN A 182 -7.59 -16.64 0.50
CA GLN A 182 -6.28 -16.30 -0.09
C GLN A 182 -5.32 -17.50 -0.20
N LYS A 183 -5.49 -18.52 0.65
CA LYS A 183 -4.64 -19.72 0.67
C LYS A 183 -5.13 -20.81 -0.28
N MET A 184 -6.31 -20.66 -0.89
CA MET A 184 -6.88 -21.66 -1.77
C MET A 184 -6.17 -21.66 -3.14
N PRO A 185 -5.94 -22.83 -3.76
CA PRO A 185 -5.33 -22.92 -5.08
C PRO A 185 -6.11 -22.13 -6.14
N GLY A 186 -5.39 -21.44 -7.03
CA GLY A 186 -5.99 -20.64 -8.10
C GLY A 186 -6.43 -19.23 -7.68
N VAL A 187 -6.28 -18.87 -6.40
CA VAL A 187 -6.58 -17.51 -5.91
C VAL A 187 -5.35 -16.60 -6.04
N ALA A 188 -5.50 -15.51 -6.78
CA ALA A 188 -4.50 -14.46 -6.89
C ALA A 188 -4.56 -13.52 -5.67
N LEU A 189 -5.77 -13.05 -5.35
CA LEU A 189 -6.01 -12.05 -4.32
C LEU A 189 -7.41 -12.22 -3.71
N ALA A 190 -7.50 -12.25 -2.38
CA ALA A 190 -8.75 -12.12 -1.65
C ALA A 190 -8.76 -10.79 -0.88
N ALA A 191 -9.48 -9.79 -1.38
CA ALA A 191 -9.43 -8.43 -0.87
C ALA A 191 -10.74 -7.63 -1.05
N ASN A 192 -10.80 -6.49 -0.34
CA ASN A 192 -11.74 -5.39 -0.58
C ASN A 192 -11.01 -4.07 -0.21
N VAL A 193 -11.49 -2.93 -0.71
CA VAL A 193 -10.84 -1.62 -0.47
C VAL A 193 -10.88 -1.17 1.00
N THR A 194 -11.86 -1.63 1.79
CA THR A 194 -11.96 -1.26 3.21
C THR A 194 -10.88 -1.94 4.06
N MET A 195 -10.46 -3.15 3.70
CA MET A 195 -9.43 -3.93 4.38
C MET A 195 -8.05 -3.29 4.23
N VAL A 196 -7.82 -2.54 3.16
CA VAL A 196 -6.60 -1.75 2.94
C VAL A 196 -6.67 -0.33 3.52
N GLY A 197 -7.73 0.00 4.29
CA GLY A 197 -7.83 1.27 5.03
C GLY A 197 -8.01 2.52 4.15
N LEU A 198 -8.46 2.30 2.91
CA LEU A 198 -8.62 3.32 1.87
C LEU A 198 -10.06 3.43 1.34
N GLY A 199 -11.03 2.80 2.02
CA GLY A 199 -12.45 3.00 1.71
C GLY A 199 -12.92 4.45 1.98
N PRO A 200 -14.14 4.82 1.54
CA PRO A 200 -14.65 6.20 1.61
C PRO A 200 -14.61 6.82 3.02
N ALA A 201 -14.91 6.04 4.06
CA ALA A 201 -14.83 6.49 5.45
C ALA A 201 -13.38 6.76 5.90
N GLY A 202 -12.40 6.02 5.35
CA GLY A 202 -10.98 6.22 5.62
C GLY A 202 -10.42 7.47 4.94
N LEU A 203 -11.00 7.92 3.83
CA LEU A 203 -10.54 9.09 3.06
C LEU A 203 -11.12 10.42 3.55
N LYS A 204 -12.21 10.40 4.34
CA LYS A 204 -12.79 11.63 4.91
C LYS A 204 -11.73 12.39 5.73
N ASN A 205 -11.52 13.66 5.38
CA ASN A 205 -10.57 14.58 6.02
C ASN A 205 -9.09 14.16 5.96
N ARG A 206 -8.70 13.27 5.02
CA ARG A 206 -7.29 13.03 4.75
C ARG A 206 -6.68 14.16 3.94
N GLU A 207 -5.38 14.37 4.12
CA GLU A 207 -4.60 15.18 3.19
C GLU A 207 -4.64 14.54 1.80
N ASP A 208 -4.64 15.37 0.76
CA ASP A 208 -4.58 14.89 -0.62
C ASP A 208 -3.15 14.54 -1.00
N ILE A 209 -2.17 15.29 -0.45
CA ILE A 209 -0.75 15.12 -0.74
C ILE A 209 0.07 15.24 0.55
N ALA A 210 1.03 14.33 0.74
CA ALA A 210 2.10 14.44 1.71
C ALA A 210 3.43 14.71 0.99
N ALA A 211 4.00 15.91 1.18
CA ALA A 211 5.30 16.29 0.63
C ALA A 211 6.37 16.20 1.73
N PHE A 212 7.24 15.20 1.66
CA PHE A 212 8.33 14.97 2.60
C PHE A 212 9.53 15.84 2.26
N LEU A 213 10.19 16.35 3.30
CA LEU A 213 11.32 17.26 3.15
C LEU A 213 12.64 16.51 3.04
N CYS A 214 13.61 17.11 2.36
CA CYS A 214 14.98 16.60 2.30
C CYS A 214 15.57 16.46 3.72
N ASN A 215 16.22 15.33 3.94
CA ASN A 215 16.93 14.99 5.15
C ASN A 215 18.31 14.40 4.79
N ALA A 216 19.07 13.99 5.81
CA ALA A 216 20.44 13.50 5.63
C ALA A 216 20.58 12.26 4.74
N SER A 217 19.50 11.52 4.56
CA SER A 217 19.42 10.29 3.75
C SER A 217 18.72 10.51 2.41
N SER A 218 18.24 11.72 2.12
CA SER A 218 17.53 12.01 0.88
C SER A 218 18.50 12.06 -0.29
N VAL A 219 18.08 11.49 -1.42
CA VAL A 219 18.85 11.41 -2.66
C VAL A 219 17.99 11.97 -3.79
N GLY A 220 18.60 12.73 -4.69
CA GLY A 220 17.97 13.21 -5.92
C GLY A 220 18.11 14.72 -6.11
N PRO A 221 17.82 15.22 -7.34
CA PRO A 221 18.13 16.59 -7.75
C PRO A 221 17.49 17.67 -6.86
N ALA A 222 16.25 17.46 -6.41
CA ALA A 222 15.55 18.37 -5.50
C ALA A 222 16.23 18.49 -4.12
N CYS A 223 17.10 17.53 -3.76
CA CYS A 223 17.84 17.49 -2.51
C CYS A 223 19.34 17.77 -2.66
N ASP A 224 19.87 18.09 -3.84
CA ASP A 224 21.33 18.26 -4.06
C ASP A 224 21.96 19.32 -3.16
N ARG A 225 21.23 20.41 -2.88
CA ARG A 225 21.67 21.46 -1.94
C ARG A 225 21.84 20.94 -0.50
N TYR A 226 21.14 19.87 -0.16
CA TYR A 226 21.13 19.20 1.14
C TYR A 226 21.92 17.89 1.13
N ALA A 227 22.41 17.43 -0.02
CA ALA A 227 23.16 16.19 -0.13
C ALA A 227 24.50 16.25 0.62
N ALA A 228 25.04 15.06 0.92
CA ALA A 228 26.36 14.92 1.51
C ALA A 228 27.42 15.57 0.60
N ARG A 229 28.19 16.54 1.12
CA ARG A 229 29.32 17.15 0.39
C ARG A 229 30.57 16.27 0.49
N LYS A 230 31.58 16.47 -0.36
CA LYS A 230 32.89 15.77 -0.25
C LYS A 230 33.51 15.81 1.15
N THR A 231 33.20 16.85 1.93
CA THR A 231 33.67 17.06 3.31
C THR A 231 32.78 16.46 4.41
N SER A 232 31.62 15.87 4.07
CA SER A 232 30.67 15.28 5.02
C SER A 232 30.20 13.91 4.54
N LYS A 233 30.19 12.91 5.44
CA LYS A 233 29.67 11.56 5.13
C LYS A 233 28.13 11.49 5.11
N ARG A 234 27.41 12.55 5.52
CA ARG A 234 25.95 12.58 5.62
C ARG A 234 25.38 13.89 5.03
N GLY A 235 24.21 13.80 4.40
CA GLY A 235 23.45 14.97 3.97
C GLY A 235 22.93 15.79 5.15
N LYS A 236 22.18 16.86 4.87
CA LYS A 236 21.57 17.76 5.84
C LYS A 236 20.05 17.76 5.69
N ALA A 237 19.37 18.17 6.75
CA ALA A 237 17.94 18.49 6.66
C ALA A 237 17.74 19.88 6.05
N VAL A 238 16.54 20.11 5.51
CA VAL A 238 16.06 21.44 5.13
C VAL A 238 16.19 22.40 6.33
N THR A 239 16.68 23.61 6.10
CA THR A 239 16.81 24.62 7.17
C THR A 239 15.43 25.15 7.58
N VAL A 240 15.34 25.80 8.75
CA VAL A 240 14.09 26.43 9.19
C VAL A 240 13.59 27.47 8.19
N ASP A 241 14.50 28.25 7.61
CA ASP A 241 14.16 29.31 6.66
C ASP A 241 13.78 28.76 5.29
N ASP A 242 14.51 27.76 4.79
CA ASP A 242 14.15 27.07 3.55
C ASP A 242 12.77 26.40 3.69
N ARG A 243 12.48 25.80 4.86
CA ARG A 243 11.16 25.22 5.16
C ARG A 243 10.05 26.27 5.14
N LYS A 244 10.22 27.39 5.85
CA LYS A 244 9.22 28.48 5.90
C LYS A 244 8.98 29.06 4.50
N SER A 245 10.05 29.23 3.71
CA SER A 245 9.96 29.69 2.33
C SER A 245 9.16 28.71 1.46
N LEU A 246 9.46 27.41 1.55
CA LEU A 246 8.74 26.37 0.83
C LEU A 246 7.26 26.31 1.24
N GLU A 247 6.96 26.38 2.54
CA GLU A 247 5.58 26.41 3.04
C GLU A 247 4.80 27.59 2.46
N LYS A 248 5.39 28.80 2.46
CA LYS A 248 4.77 29.98 1.88
C LYS A 248 4.48 29.80 0.39
N GLN A 249 5.41 29.18 -0.36
CA GLN A 249 5.21 28.91 -1.77
C GLN A 249 4.08 27.90 -2.02
N ILE A 250 3.99 26.83 -1.23
CA ILE A 250 2.92 25.83 -1.35
C ILE A 250 1.56 26.47 -1.02
N ARG A 251 1.50 27.29 0.04
CA ARG A 251 0.27 28.02 0.41
C ARG A 251 -0.17 29.04 -0.63
N ALA A 252 0.73 29.50 -1.48
CA ALA A 252 0.43 30.45 -2.56
C ALA A 252 -0.09 29.76 -3.84
N MET A 253 -0.07 28.43 -3.90
CA MET A 253 -0.63 27.68 -5.03
C MET A 253 -2.16 27.81 -5.00
N PRO A 254 -2.82 28.22 -6.10
CA PRO A 254 -4.27 28.43 -6.14
C PRO A 254 -5.07 27.15 -5.89
N GLU A 255 -4.49 25.98 -6.16
CA GLU A 255 -5.08 24.67 -5.94
C GLU A 255 -5.13 24.27 -4.46
N VAL A 256 -4.31 24.91 -3.62
CA VAL A 256 -4.09 24.53 -2.22
C VAL A 256 -5.03 25.28 -1.30
N ARG A 257 -5.89 24.53 -0.61
CA ARG A 257 -6.83 25.07 0.41
C ARG A 257 -6.18 25.20 1.78
N LYS A 258 -5.33 24.22 2.14
CA LYS A 258 -4.70 24.16 3.46
C LYS A 258 -3.38 23.41 3.39
N VAL A 259 -2.42 23.85 4.19
CA VAL A 259 -1.16 23.15 4.44
C VAL A 259 -0.98 23.04 5.95
N ASP A 260 -0.65 21.86 6.44
CA ASP A 260 -0.19 21.64 7.81
C ASP A 260 1.25 21.15 7.78
N PHE A 261 2.13 21.77 8.57
CA PHE A 261 3.48 21.25 8.77
C PHE A 261 3.45 20.14 9.81
N GLN A 262 4.09 19.01 9.51
CA GLN A 262 4.31 17.92 10.45
C GLN A 262 5.80 17.80 10.76
N SER A 263 6.12 18.00 12.03
CA SER A 263 7.45 17.82 12.59
C SER A 263 7.82 16.34 12.73
N ARG A 264 9.11 16.06 12.93
CA ARG A 264 9.59 14.69 13.24
C ARG A 264 8.93 14.10 14.49
N ALA A 265 8.70 14.93 15.50
CA ALA A 265 8.10 14.49 16.77
C ALA A 265 6.64 14.07 16.57
N GLU A 266 5.86 14.86 15.83
CA GLU A 266 4.47 14.51 15.47
C GLU A 266 4.42 13.28 14.55
N ALA A 267 5.32 13.20 13.56
CA ALA A 267 5.44 12.02 12.70
C ALA A 267 5.75 10.75 13.52
N TYR A 268 6.65 10.84 14.51
CA TYR A 268 6.96 9.72 15.40
C TYR A 268 5.77 9.34 16.29
N ALA A 269 5.04 10.32 16.82
CA ALA A 269 3.83 10.09 17.61
C ALA A 269 2.77 9.34 16.78
N ASN A 270 2.55 9.78 15.54
CA ASN A 270 1.63 9.14 14.61
C ASN A 270 2.09 7.72 14.25
N PHE A 271 3.38 7.52 13.99
CA PHE A 271 3.98 6.21 13.75
C PHE A 271 3.75 5.25 14.93
N LYS A 272 3.98 5.69 16.17
CA LYS A 272 3.72 4.87 17.37
C LYS A 272 2.26 4.47 17.50
N LYS A 273 1.33 5.38 17.18
CA LYS A 273 -0.11 5.10 17.22
C LYS A 273 -0.47 4.04 16.17
N LEU A 274 -0.02 4.23 14.94
CA LEU A 274 -0.31 3.35 13.81
C LEU A 274 0.26 1.94 14.00
N TYR A 275 1.49 1.84 14.49
CA TYR A 275 2.19 0.57 14.70
C TYR A 275 2.16 0.10 16.16
N SER A 276 1.17 0.54 16.94
CA SER A 276 1.03 0.16 18.35
C SER A 276 0.99 -1.36 18.58
N GLY A 277 0.49 -2.13 17.60
CA GLY A 277 0.51 -3.59 17.60
C GLY A 277 1.87 -4.23 17.29
N ASN A 278 2.84 -3.49 16.73
CA ASN A 278 4.18 -3.99 16.38
C ASN A 278 5.24 -3.36 17.27
N LYS A 279 5.41 -3.92 18.48
CA LYS A 279 6.35 -3.42 19.49
C LYS A 279 7.80 -3.41 19.00
N ALA A 280 8.21 -4.43 18.24
CA ALA A 280 9.57 -4.51 17.71
C ALA A 280 9.87 -3.33 16.78
N LEU A 281 8.98 -3.07 15.82
CA LEU A 281 9.10 -1.94 14.90
C LEU A 281 9.09 -0.59 15.65
N VAL A 282 8.20 -0.42 16.62
CA VAL A 282 8.12 0.82 17.42
C VAL A 282 9.39 1.05 18.23
N SER A 283 9.94 0.00 18.84
CA SER A 283 11.17 0.09 19.65
C SER A 283 12.43 0.37 18.83
N ALA A 284 12.46 -0.06 17.57
CA ALA A 284 13.60 0.14 16.67
C ALA A 284 13.64 1.57 16.09
N ALA A 285 12.49 2.22 15.92
CA ALA A 285 12.40 3.54 15.32
C ALA A 285 12.69 4.67 16.33
N LYS A 286 13.40 5.69 15.87
CA LYS A 286 13.70 6.91 16.63
C LYS A 286 13.06 8.12 15.96
N VAL A 287 12.86 9.19 16.74
CA VAL A 287 12.36 10.49 16.21
C VAL A 287 13.27 11.00 15.08
N ALA A 288 14.58 10.80 15.20
CA ALA A 288 15.56 11.22 14.20
C ALA A 288 15.38 10.51 12.84
N ASP A 289 14.75 9.33 12.83
CA ASP A 289 14.49 8.56 11.62
C ASP A 289 13.22 9.03 10.90
N MET A 290 12.39 9.86 11.55
CA MET A 290 11.17 10.38 10.95
C MET A 290 11.47 11.55 10.01
N PRO A 291 10.87 11.57 8.80
CA PRO A 291 10.94 12.73 7.94
C PRO A 291 9.97 13.82 8.42
N GLU A 292 10.33 15.08 8.17
CA GLU A 292 9.39 16.20 8.24
C GLU A 292 8.57 16.24 6.96
N SER A 293 7.32 16.71 7.02
CA SER A 293 6.45 16.78 5.84
C SER A 293 5.47 17.94 5.90
N PHE A 294 5.00 18.35 4.71
CA PHE A 294 3.79 19.15 4.56
C PHE A 294 2.62 18.24 4.21
N ARG A 295 1.51 18.38 4.93
CA ARG A 295 0.22 17.74 4.70
C ARG A 295 -0.67 18.74 3.97
N ILE A 296 -0.98 18.47 2.71
CA ILE A 296 -1.56 19.43 1.78
C ILE A 296 -2.97 18.98 1.42
N PHE A 297 -3.91 19.90 1.54
CA PHE A 297 -5.32 19.72 1.19
C PHE A 297 -5.63 20.62 -0.01
N LEU A 298 -6.23 20.04 -1.03
CA LEU A 298 -6.56 20.67 -2.29
C LEU A 298 -8.02 21.11 -2.32
N GLY A 299 -8.34 22.00 -3.25
CA GLY A 299 -9.71 22.34 -3.61
C GLY A 299 -10.46 21.16 -4.26
N PRO A 300 -11.81 21.24 -4.33
CA PRO A 300 -12.61 20.28 -5.09
C PRO A 300 -12.26 20.37 -6.59
N GLY A 301 -12.27 19.23 -7.29
CA GLY A 301 -12.00 19.16 -8.73
C GLY A 301 -10.54 19.43 -9.14
N VAL A 302 -9.64 19.67 -8.19
CA VAL A 302 -8.20 19.83 -8.49
C VAL A 302 -7.60 18.48 -8.93
N ASP A 303 -6.85 18.52 -10.03
CA ASP A 303 -5.94 17.45 -10.43
C ASP A 303 -4.74 17.38 -9.46
N SER A 304 -4.79 16.39 -8.57
CA SER A 304 -3.75 16.18 -7.56
C SER A 304 -2.43 15.67 -8.15
N ALA A 305 -2.44 15.02 -9.31
CA ALA A 305 -1.23 14.47 -9.93
C ALA A 305 -0.36 15.61 -10.46
N LYS A 306 -0.97 16.62 -11.08
CA LYS A 306 -0.28 17.83 -11.53
C LYS A 306 0.36 18.59 -10.37
N VAL A 307 -0.39 18.81 -9.28
CA VAL A 307 0.15 19.47 -8.07
C VAL A 307 1.28 18.64 -7.46
N ALA A 308 1.13 17.32 -7.39
CA ALA A 308 2.16 16.43 -6.88
C ALA A 308 3.45 16.48 -7.74
N SER A 309 3.32 16.52 -9.07
CA SER A 309 4.44 16.68 -10.00
C SER A 309 5.20 17.98 -9.78
N GLU A 310 4.47 19.10 -9.65
CA GLU A 310 5.07 20.39 -9.35
C GLU A 310 5.83 20.36 -8.00
N LEU A 311 5.24 19.77 -6.96
CA LEU A 311 5.87 19.64 -5.66
C LEU A 311 7.14 18.77 -5.71
N ARG A 312 7.18 17.69 -6.50
CA ARG A 312 8.37 16.84 -6.68
C ARG A 312 9.56 17.61 -7.26
N ALA A 313 9.30 18.61 -8.09
CA ALA A 313 10.34 19.44 -8.71
C ALA A 313 10.87 20.53 -7.76
N ARG A 314 10.22 20.80 -6.62
CA ARG A 314 10.61 21.90 -5.72
C ARG A 314 11.85 21.55 -4.90
N PRO A 315 12.87 22.44 -4.86
CA PRO A 315 14.03 22.25 -3.99
C PRO A 315 13.62 22.09 -2.52
N GLY A 316 14.18 21.07 -1.86
CA GLY A 316 13.86 20.76 -0.47
C GLY A 316 12.75 19.71 -0.29
N VAL A 317 12.11 19.26 -1.35
CA VAL A 317 11.17 18.12 -1.33
C VAL A 317 11.90 16.84 -1.73
N SER A 318 11.86 15.81 -0.90
CA SER A 318 12.49 14.51 -1.15
C SER A 318 11.54 13.50 -1.77
N GLN A 319 10.28 13.52 -1.34
CA GLN A 319 9.26 12.58 -1.80
C GLN A 319 7.90 13.25 -1.72
N VAL A 320 7.03 12.92 -2.69
CA VAL A 320 5.63 13.33 -2.67
C VAL A 320 4.78 12.08 -2.78
N ILE A 321 3.89 11.89 -1.80
CA ILE A 321 2.90 10.83 -1.81
C ILE A 321 1.53 11.46 -2.05
N GLU A 322 0.88 11.05 -3.13
CA GLU A 322 -0.45 11.49 -3.52
C GLU A 322 -1.50 10.50 -3.00
N MET A 323 -2.26 10.89 -1.98
CA MET A 323 -3.22 10.00 -1.32
C MET A 323 -4.38 9.61 -2.22
N ARG A 324 -4.81 10.51 -3.12
CA ARG A 324 -5.86 10.20 -4.11
C ARG A 324 -5.41 9.08 -5.06
N CYS A 325 -4.18 9.17 -5.56
CA CYS A 325 -3.60 8.11 -6.39
C CYS A 325 -3.46 6.77 -5.65
N VAL A 326 -2.98 6.81 -4.39
CA VAL A 326 -2.87 5.59 -3.57
C VAL A 326 -4.23 4.94 -3.37
N ALA A 327 -5.27 5.74 -3.08
CA ALA A 327 -6.63 5.25 -2.93
C ALA A 327 -7.20 4.65 -4.22
N LEU A 328 -6.95 5.31 -5.36
CA LEU A 328 -7.36 4.82 -6.67
C LEU A 328 -6.71 3.48 -7.00
N LYS A 329 -5.38 3.37 -6.86
CA LYS A 329 -4.66 2.10 -7.09
C LYS A 329 -5.14 0.98 -6.17
N ALA A 330 -5.41 1.30 -4.90
CA ALA A 330 -5.98 0.34 -3.98
C ALA A 330 -7.39 -0.12 -4.38
N THR A 331 -8.22 0.79 -4.91
CA THR A 331 -9.56 0.45 -5.41
C THR A 331 -9.48 -0.44 -6.65
N LEU A 332 -8.63 -0.08 -7.61
CA LEU A 332 -8.38 -0.90 -8.81
C LEU A 332 -7.96 -2.32 -8.45
N LEU A 333 -7.03 -2.46 -7.51
CA LEU A 333 -6.54 -3.76 -7.08
C LEU A 333 -7.59 -4.53 -6.26
N ALA A 334 -8.16 -3.91 -5.23
CA ALA A 334 -8.94 -4.63 -4.22
C ALA A 334 -10.41 -4.87 -4.63
N ASP A 335 -10.98 -4.00 -5.48
CA ASP A 335 -12.39 -4.12 -5.90
C ASP A 335 -12.54 -4.65 -7.33
N HIS A 336 -11.48 -4.55 -8.14
CA HIS A 336 -11.47 -4.96 -9.55
C HIS A 336 -10.33 -5.93 -9.94
N GLY A 337 -9.38 -6.23 -9.06
CA GLY A 337 -8.29 -7.16 -9.35
C GLY A 337 -7.30 -6.63 -10.40
N VAL A 338 -7.26 -5.32 -10.63
CA VAL A 338 -6.43 -4.69 -11.66
C VAL A 338 -5.21 -4.03 -11.02
N GLU A 339 -4.03 -4.45 -11.45
CA GLU A 339 -2.77 -3.79 -11.09
C GLU A 339 -2.28 -2.93 -12.27
N ARG A 340 -2.42 -1.59 -12.17
CA ARG A 340 -1.88 -0.65 -13.17
C ARG A 340 -0.77 0.21 -12.62
N THR A 341 0.34 0.23 -13.35
CA THR A 341 1.53 1.03 -13.05
C THR A 341 1.43 2.45 -13.61
N ASN A 342 0.71 2.65 -14.72
CA ASN A 342 0.60 3.91 -15.46
C ASN A 342 -0.51 4.86 -14.97
N VAL A 343 -1.37 4.43 -14.05
CA VAL A 343 -2.39 5.31 -13.46
C VAL A 343 -1.72 6.28 -12.49
N CYS A 344 -2.11 7.57 -12.55
CA CYS A 344 -1.53 8.70 -11.80
C CYS A 344 -0.01 8.86 -11.95
N SER A 345 0.45 8.83 -13.20
CA SER A 345 1.81 9.18 -13.64
C SER A 345 1.86 10.59 -14.21
#